data_AF-A0A0K8Q8F2-F1
#
_entry.id   AF-A0A0K8Q8F2-F1
#
_cell.length_a   1.000
_cell.length_b   1.000
_cell.length_c   1.000
_cell.angle_alpha   90.00
_cell.angle_beta   90.00
_cell.angle_gamma   90.00
#
_symmetry.space_group_name_H-M   'P 1'
#
loop_
_entity.id
_entity.type
_entity.pdbx_description
1 polymer ?
#
loop_
_entity_poly.entity_id
_entity_poly.type
_entity_poly.pdbx_seq_one_letter_code
_entity_poly.pdbx_strand_id
1 'polypeptide(L)'
;MLDTLVLPDTQLELMLGVQPEESLEWQAQRRRKYTGWHDVESTEQLVAIARSITGKDDWFTVQTKGLHGQTPGRYAQAANTGKGYLVEVAQTDGETTHNWRIGLGSAADDAGNKPKKGPKRSQILSQAEAIEVLVSWLHGHGLPLGYGASLRIYQGT
;
A
#
# COMPACT_ATOMS: atom_id res chain seq x y z
N MET A 1 15.72 -31.93 0.16
CA MET A 1 14.32 -31.65 0.51
C MET A 1 14.32 -30.17 0.85
N LEU A 2 13.75 -29.33 -0.01
CA LEU A 2 13.71 -27.88 0.23
C LEU A 2 12.62 -27.64 1.28
N ASP A 3 13.04 -27.34 2.50
CA ASP A 3 12.14 -26.93 3.56
C ASP A 3 11.36 -25.71 3.07
N THR A 4 10.07 -25.93 2.86
CA THR A 4 9.14 -24.84 2.55
C THR A 4 8.94 -24.11 3.87
N LEU A 5 9.75 -23.08 4.10
CA LEU A 5 9.57 -22.12 5.18
C LEU A 5 8.21 -21.46 4.97
N VAL A 6 7.18 -22.00 5.63
CA VAL A 6 5.92 -21.30 5.85
C VAL A 6 6.25 -20.20 6.86
N LEU A 7 6.62 -19.03 6.35
CA LEU A 7 6.74 -17.82 7.15
C LEU A 7 5.32 -17.49 7.67
N PRO A 8 5.11 -17.43 9.00
CA PRO A 8 3.78 -17.16 9.54
C PRO A 8 3.35 -15.72 9.27
N ASP A 9 2.04 -15.47 9.33
CA ASP A 9 1.37 -14.16 9.20
C ASP A 9 1.94 -13.04 10.12
N THR A 10 2.79 -13.39 11.07
CA THR A 10 3.60 -12.48 11.90
C THR A 10 4.53 -11.56 11.09
N GLN A 11 4.82 -11.86 9.82
CA GLN A 11 5.61 -10.97 8.99
C GLN A 11 4.91 -9.62 8.74
N LEU A 12 3.58 -9.58 8.59
CA LEU A 12 2.90 -8.30 8.34
C LEU A 12 2.90 -7.39 9.57
N GLU A 13 2.81 -7.97 10.77
CA GLU A 13 2.96 -7.27 12.06
C GLU A 13 4.39 -6.76 12.29
N LEU A 14 5.39 -7.38 11.67
CA LEU A 14 6.81 -6.97 11.70
C LEU A 14 7.20 -5.94 10.60
N MET A 15 6.39 -5.76 9.55
CA MET A 15 6.81 -5.15 8.27
C MET A 15 6.57 -3.66 8.10
N LEU A 16 5.94 -3.00 9.06
CA LEU A 16 5.61 -1.57 8.98
C LEU A 16 6.27 -0.74 10.08
N GLY A 17 7.42 -1.19 10.58
CA GLY A 17 8.22 -0.43 11.53
C GLY A 17 8.53 0.97 10.99
N VAL A 18 7.76 1.96 11.43
CA VAL A 18 8.05 3.37 11.23
C VAL A 18 9.37 3.63 11.93
N GLN A 19 10.38 4.04 11.17
CA GLN A 19 11.54 4.67 11.80
C GLN A 19 11.05 6.00 12.39
N PRO A 20 11.33 6.32 13.66
CA PRO A 20 10.81 7.52 14.33
C PRO A 20 11.09 8.83 13.60
N GLU A 21 12.09 8.85 12.71
CA GLU A 21 12.50 9.97 11.85
C GLU A 21 12.24 9.75 10.35
N GLU A 22 11.38 8.81 9.96
CA GLU A 22 11.05 8.58 8.55
C GLU A 22 10.37 9.81 7.92
N SER A 23 11.08 10.49 7.03
CA SER A 23 10.48 11.51 6.17
C SER A 23 9.69 10.83 5.05
N LEU A 24 8.42 11.20 4.90
CA LEU A 24 7.56 10.68 3.85
C LEU A 24 7.33 11.73 2.76
N GLU A 25 7.12 11.26 1.54
CA GLU A 25 6.67 12.05 0.41
C GLU A 25 5.43 11.41 -0.23
N TRP A 26 4.64 12.21 -0.93
CA TRP A 26 3.41 11.77 -1.56
C TRP A 26 3.22 12.36 -2.95
N GLN A 27 2.48 11.63 -3.78
CA GLN A 27 2.06 12.08 -5.10
C GLN A 27 0.64 11.58 -5.38
N ALA A 28 -0.08 12.26 -6.26
CA ALA A 28 -1.40 11.85 -6.69
C ALA A 28 -1.61 12.12 -8.18
N GLN A 29 -2.54 11.35 -8.75
CA GLN A 29 -3.19 11.67 -9.99
C GLN A 29 -4.67 11.90 -9.73
N ARG A 30 -5.17 13.06 -10.17
CA ARG A 30 -6.59 13.41 -10.10
C ARG A 30 -7.06 13.92 -11.44
N ARG A 31 -8.09 13.29 -12.02
CA ARG A 31 -8.60 13.62 -13.36
C ARG A 31 -7.48 13.68 -14.41
N ARG A 32 -6.56 12.71 -14.34
CA ARG A 32 -5.35 12.62 -15.21
C ARG A 32 -4.36 13.78 -15.06
N LYS A 33 -4.49 14.62 -14.04
CA LYS A 33 -3.48 15.61 -13.67
C LYS A 33 -2.63 15.06 -12.54
N TYR A 34 -1.33 15.04 -12.76
CA TYR A 34 -0.34 14.56 -11.81
C TYR A 34 0.19 15.71 -10.96
N THR A 35 0.35 15.48 -9.66
CA THR A 35 0.78 16.52 -8.71
C THR A 35 2.29 16.73 -8.64
N GLY A 36 3.08 15.73 -9.04
CA GLY A 36 4.47 15.64 -8.57
C GLY A 36 4.56 15.08 -7.15
N TRP A 37 5.80 14.82 -6.71
CA TRP A 37 6.11 14.46 -5.32
C TRP A 37 6.13 15.71 -4.43
N HIS A 38 5.57 15.58 -3.24
CA HIS A 38 5.51 16.60 -2.20
C HIS A 38 5.86 15.97 -0.86
N ASP A 39 6.47 16.73 0.04
CA ASP A 39 6.70 16.27 1.40
C ASP A 39 5.36 16.08 2.14
N VAL A 40 5.29 15.04 2.97
CA VAL A 40 4.17 14.85 3.89
C VAL A 40 4.32 15.81 5.06
N GLU A 41 3.33 16.67 5.26
CA GLU A 41 3.31 17.65 6.34
C GLU A 41 2.56 17.14 7.57
N SER A 42 1.52 16.32 7.37
CA SER A 42 0.76 15.70 8.47
C SER A 42 -0.08 14.50 8.01
N THR A 43 -0.55 13.69 8.96
CA THR A 43 -1.49 12.59 8.68
C THR A 43 -2.82 13.11 8.13
N GLU A 44 -3.33 14.24 8.61
CA GLU A 44 -4.58 14.86 8.13
C GLU A 44 -4.48 15.26 6.66
N GLN A 45 -3.31 15.73 6.22
CA GLN A 45 -3.06 16.04 4.81
C GLN A 45 -3.26 14.79 3.95
N LEU A 46 -2.69 13.65 4.35
CA LEU A 46 -2.80 12.41 3.58
C LEU A 46 -4.22 11.85 3.58
N VAL A 47 -4.94 11.94 4.70
CA VAL A 47 -6.36 11.59 4.76
C VAL A 47 -7.18 12.49 3.82
N ALA A 48 -6.92 13.79 3.79
CA ALA A 48 -7.58 14.71 2.89
C ALA A 48 -7.30 14.37 1.41
N ILE A 49 -6.06 14.01 1.08
CA ILE A 49 -5.68 13.59 -0.27
C ILE A 49 -6.38 12.28 -0.64
N ALA A 50 -6.37 11.26 0.21
CA ALA A 50 -7.06 9.99 -0.02
C ALA A 50 -8.57 10.18 -0.24
N ARG A 51 -9.22 11.05 0.55
CA ARG A 51 -10.63 11.43 0.36
C ARG A 51 -10.90 12.09 -0.99
N SER A 52 -9.88 12.69 -1.58
CA SER A 52 -9.96 13.46 -2.80
C SER A 52 -9.86 12.59 -4.08
N ILE A 53 -9.44 11.33 -3.96
CA ILE A 53 -9.27 10.36 -5.05
C ILE A 53 -10.63 9.73 -5.42
N THR A 54 -11.54 10.50 -6.00
CA THR A 54 -12.94 10.06 -6.22
C THR A 54 -13.26 9.67 -7.65
N GLY A 55 -12.43 10.07 -8.62
CA GLY A 55 -12.59 9.72 -10.02
C GLY A 55 -12.07 8.30 -10.32
N LYS A 56 -12.67 7.65 -11.31
CA LYS A 56 -12.08 6.45 -11.89
C LYS A 56 -10.67 6.79 -12.42
N ASP A 57 -9.72 5.91 -12.15
CA ASP A 57 -8.30 6.03 -12.50
C ASP A 57 -7.56 7.16 -11.74
N ASP A 58 -8.21 7.77 -10.74
CA ASP A 58 -7.51 8.58 -9.75
C ASP A 58 -6.73 7.64 -8.83
N TRP A 59 -5.53 8.06 -8.42
CA TRP A 59 -4.71 7.30 -7.50
C TRP A 59 -3.85 8.23 -6.65
N PHE A 60 -3.35 7.69 -5.55
CA PHE A 60 -2.46 8.36 -4.61
C PHE A 60 -1.43 7.38 -4.09
N THR A 61 -0.19 7.83 -3.95
CA THR A 61 0.91 7.07 -3.37
C THR A 61 1.58 7.93 -2.30
N VAL A 62 1.90 7.31 -1.16
CA VAL A 62 2.79 7.85 -0.13
C VAL A 62 3.94 6.87 0.06
N GLN A 63 5.16 7.39 0.23
CA GLN A 63 6.36 6.56 0.38
C GLN A 63 7.40 7.23 1.25
N THR A 64 8.40 6.45 1.68
CA THR A 64 9.66 6.98 2.23
C THR A 64 10.28 7.95 1.23
N LYS A 65 10.68 9.14 1.68
CA LYS A 65 11.27 10.16 0.82
C LYS A 65 12.53 9.65 0.13
N GLY A 66 12.58 9.76 -1.19
CA GLY A 66 13.73 9.31 -1.98
C GLY A 66 13.81 7.80 -2.19
N LEU A 67 12.70 7.06 -2.02
CA LEU A 67 12.66 5.59 -2.17
C LEU A 67 13.27 5.08 -3.49
N HIS A 68 13.15 5.85 -4.56
CA HIS A 68 13.71 5.51 -5.88
C HIS A 68 15.25 5.53 -5.95
N GLY A 69 15.94 6.04 -4.92
CA GLY A 69 17.40 6.09 -4.80
C GLY A 69 18.02 4.84 -4.18
N GLN A 70 17.37 3.68 -4.24
CA GLN A 70 17.82 2.39 -3.65
C GLN A 70 17.93 2.42 -2.11
N THR A 71 17.20 3.31 -1.45
CA THR A 71 17.14 3.30 0.01
C THR A 71 16.10 2.28 0.46
N PRO A 72 16.37 1.49 1.51
CA PRO A 72 15.32 0.74 2.18
C PRO A 72 14.17 1.68 2.56
N GLY A 73 12.95 1.20 2.44
CA GLY A 73 11.79 2.01 2.75
C GLY A 73 10.50 1.30 2.40
N ARG A 74 9.42 2.07 2.34
CA ARG A 74 8.07 1.53 2.19
C ARG A 74 7.20 2.50 1.41
N TYR A 75 6.14 1.97 0.82
CA TYR A 75 5.10 2.80 0.21
C TYR A 75 3.72 2.22 0.46
N ALA A 76 2.71 3.08 0.35
CA ALA A 76 1.31 2.68 0.26
C ALA A 76 0.65 3.42 -0.90
N GLN A 77 -0.22 2.72 -1.62
CA GLN A 77 -0.94 3.26 -2.77
C GLN A 77 -2.41 2.88 -2.70
N ALA A 78 -3.27 3.85 -3.03
CA ALA A 78 -4.69 3.63 -3.24
C ALA A 78 -5.09 4.11 -4.64
N ALA A 79 -5.77 3.26 -5.40
CA ALA A 79 -6.23 3.56 -6.75
C ALA A 79 -7.74 3.30 -6.89
N ASN A 80 -8.49 4.30 -7.34
CA ASN A 80 -9.92 4.20 -7.55
C ASN A 80 -10.22 3.60 -8.94
N THR A 81 -10.93 2.48 -8.94
CA THR A 81 -11.26 1.71 -10.16
C THR A 81 -12.58 2.13 -10.80
N GLY A 82 -13.28 3.10 -10.21
CA GLY A 82 -14.67 3.44 -10.49
C GLY A 82 -15.69 2.54 -9.77
N LYS A 83 -15.23 1.50 -9.07
CA LYS A 83 -16.06 0.59 -8.24
C LYS A 83 -15.68 0.62 -6.76
N GLY A 84 -14.64 1.37 -6.42
CA GLY A 84 -13.96 1.36 -5.13
C GLY A 84 -12.45 1.36 -5.33
N TYR A 85 -11.70 1.06 -4.28
CA TYR A 85 -10.27 1.27 -4.17
C TYR A 85 -9.52 -0.05 -4.13
N LEU A 86 -8.45 -0.11 -4.92
CA LEU A 86 -7.39 -1.09 -4.71
C LEU A 86 -6.38 -0.44 -3.79
N VAL A 87 -6.01 -1.16 -2.73
CA VAL A 87 -4.97 -0.72 -1.82
C VAL A 87 -3.84 -1.73 -1.84
N GLU A 88 -2.63 -1.20 -1.94
CA GLU A 88 -1.41 -1.98 -1.78
C GLU A 88 -0.44 -1.23 -0.89
N VAL A 89 0.29 -1.99 -0.08
CA VAL A 89 1.38 -1.50 0.75
C VAL A 89 2.62 -2.30 0.39
N ALA A 90 3.80 -1.75 0.56
CA ALA A 90 5.02 -2.45 0.25
C ALA A 90 6.18 -1.97 1.12
N GLN A 91 7.17 -2.83 1.21
CA GLN A 91 8.47 -2.57 1.82
C GLN A 91 9.55 -3.04 0.84
N THR A 92 10.62 -2.27 0.72
CA THR A 92 11.79 -2.62 -0.08
C THR A 92 13.03 -2.47 0.77
N ASP A 93 14.00 -3.36 0.60
CA ASP A 93 15.35 -3.25 1.17
C ASP A 93 16.35 -2.64 0.16
N GLY A 94 15.86 -2.16 -0.98
CA GLY A 94 16.67 -1.62 -2.09
C GLY A 94 16.91 -2.65 -3.20
N GLU A 95 16.89 -3.95 -2.88
CA GLU A 95 17.06 -5.05 -3.83
C GLU A 95 15.77 -5.83 -4.07
N THR A 96 14.98 -6.02 -3.02
CA THR A 96 13.77 -6.82 -3.02
C THR A 96 12.61 -6.00 -2.49
N THR A 97 11.56 -5.86 -3.31
CA THR A 97 10.30 -5.24 -2.90
C THR A 97 9.27 -6.31 -2.56
N HIS A 98 8.85 -6.31 -1.31
CA HIS A 98 7.71 -7.06 -0.81
C HIS A 98 6.48 -6.18 -0.89
N ASN A 99 5.49 -6.54 -1.71
CA ASN A 99 4.27 -5.80 -1.96
C ASN A 99 3.06 -6.64 -1.55
N TRP A 100 2.19 -6.07 -0.74
CA TRP A 100 0.94 -6.67 -0.33
C TRP A 100 -0.23 -5.95 -0.95
N ARG A 101 -1.10 -6.72 -1.60
CA ARG A 101 -2.43 -6.24 -1.96
C ARG A 101 -3.39 -6.55 -0.82
N ILE A 102 -4.20 -5.57 -0.45
CA ILE A 102 -5.08 -5.62 0.72
C ILE A 102 -6.50 -6.02 0.29
N GLY A 103 -7.14 -6.86 1.11
CA GLY A 103 -8.55 -7.24 0.99
C GLY A 103 -9.23 -7.26 2.37
N LEU A 104 -10.56 -7.43 2.37
CA LEU A 104 -11.39 -7.43 3.58
C LEU A 104 -12.11 -8.78 3.77
N GLY A 105 -12.10 -9.32 4.99
CA GLY A 105 -12.71 -10.59 5.34
C GLY A 105 -12.12 -11.75 4.52
N SER A 106 -12.96 -12.68 4.09
CA SER A 106 -12.52 -13.82 3.26
C SER A 106 -11.94 -13.41 1.89
N ALA A 107 -12.13 -12.15 1.46
CA ALA A 107 -11.49 -11.64 0.26
C ALA A 107 -9.99 -11.37 0.44
N ALA A 108 -9.52 -11.21 1.68
CA ALA A 108 -8.12 -11.03 2.00
C ALA A 108 -7.26 -12.22 1.57
N ASP A 109 -7.73 -13.44 1.81
CA ASP A 109 -7.08 -14.69 1.39
C ASP A 109 -6.91 -14.75 -0.13
N ASP A 110 -7.83 -14.10 -0.84
CA ASP A 110 -7.92 -14.03 -2.29
C ASP A 110 -7.25 -12.78 -2.88
N ALA A 111 -6.58 -11.98 -2.05
CA ALA A 111 -5.97 -10.71 -2.44
C ALA A 111 -4.79 -10.84 -3.43
N GLY A 112 -4.36 -12.08 -3.69
CA GLY A 112 -3.25 -12.46 -4.58
C GLY A 112 -3.21 -11.69 -5.90
N ASN A 113 -2.19 -10.85 -6.10
CA ASN A 113 -2.00 -10.10 -7.35
C ASN A 113 -1.10 -10.83 -8.35
N LYS A 114 -1.58 -11.48 -9.42
CA LYS A 114 -0.65 -12.07 -10.43
C LYS A 114 -0.12 -10.96 -11.35
N PRO A 115 1.19 -10.91 -11.68
CA PRO A 115 1.71 -9.99 -12.69
C PRO A 115 0.87 -10.12 -13.96
N LYS A 116 0.37 -8.99 -14.49
CA LYS A 116 -0.46 -8.90 -15.70
C LYS A 116 -1.91 -9.37 -15.57
N LYS A 117 -2.39 -9.82 -14.40
CA LYS A 117 -3.84 -10.04 -14.20
C LYS A 117 -4.44 -8.85 -13.48
N GLY A 118 -5.57 -8.39 -14.00
CA GLY A 118 -6.41 -7.42 -13.31
C GLY A 118 -6.83 -7.94 -11.93
N PRO A 119 -7.07 -7.04 -10.97
CA PRO A 119 -7.50 -7.40 -9.62
C PRO A 119 -8.84 -8.14 -9.65
N LYS A 120 -9.04 -9.06 -8.70
CA LYS A 120 -10.36 -9.67 -8.49
C LYS A 120 -11.30 -8.66 -7.81
N ARG A 121 -12.61 -8.75 -8.08
CA ARG A 121 -13.63 -7.87 -7.46
C ARG A 121 -13.62 -7.90 -5.93
N SER A 122 -13.17 -9.00 -5.34
CA SER A 122 -13.07 -9.19 -3.89
C SER A 122 -12.05 -8.25 -3.23
N GLN A 123 -11.10 -7.68 -3.99
CA GLN A 123 -10.04 -6.78 -3.51
C GLN A 123 -10.43 -5.29 -3.52
N ILE A 124 -11.70 -4.98 -3.79
CA ILE A 124 -12.15 -3.60 -3.98
C ILE A 124 -12.71 -3.10 -2.65
N LEU A 125 -11.94 -2.24 -1.97
CA LEU A 125 -12.32 -1.58 -0.72
C LEU A 125 -13.20 -0.35 -1.00
N SER A 126 -14.05 0.01 -0.06
CA SER A 126 -14.66 1.33 0.00
C SER A 126 -13.62 2.41 0.29
N GLN A 127 -14.00 3.69 0.14
CA GLN A 127 -13.09 4.80 0.46
C GLN A 127 -12.70 4.83 1.94
N ALA A 128 -13.67 4.54 2.83
CA ALA A 128 -13.43 4.55 4.27
C ALA A 128 -12.45 3.44 4.67
N GLU A 129 -12.65 2.24 4.15
CA GLU A 129 -11.77 1.09 4.37
C GLU A 129 -10.35 1.34 3.83
N ALA A 130 -10.24 1.95 2.65
CA ALA A 130 -8.94 2.34 2.10
C ALA A 130 -8.22 3.36 2.98
N ILE A 131 -8.94 4.37 3.51
CA ILE A 131 -8.37 5.36 4.43
C ILE A 131 -7.94 4.70 5.74
N GLU A 132 -8.73 3.77 6.28
CA GLU A 132 -8.39 3.06 7.52
C GLU A 132 -7.07 2.30 7.39
N VAL A 133 -6.89 1.56 6.31
CA VAL A 133 -5.64 0.84 6.00
C VAL A 133 -4.47 1.81 5.86
N LEU A 134 -4.64 2.90 5.11
CA LEU A 134 -3.59 3.90 4.90
C LEU A 134 -3.16 4.58 6.21
N VAL A 135 -4.12 4.94 7.06
CA VAL A 135 -3.84 5.57 8.36
C VAL A 135 -3.15 4.61 9.31
N SER A 136 -3.57 3.34 9.33
CA SER A 136 -2.87 2.30 10.11
C SER A 136 -1.42 2.14 9.66
N TRP A 137 -1.22 2.05 8.34
CA TRP A 137 0.11 1.98 7.74
C TRP A 137 0.95 3.22 8.09
N LEU A 138 0.40 4.43 8.01
CA LEU A 138 1.13 5.66 8.31
C LEU A 138 1.69 5.68 9.73
N HIS A 139 0.91 5.20 10.70
CA HIS A 139 1.34 5.11 12.10
C HIS A 139 2.22 3.90 12.41
N GLY A 140 2.57 3.09 11.39
CA GLY A 140 3.39 1.89 11.57
C GLY A 140 2.68 0.77 12.30
N HIS A 141 1.36 0.83 12.33
CA HIS A 141 0.54 -0.25 12.84
C HIS A 141 0.39 -1.32 11.76
N GLY A 142 0.12 -2.56 12.18
CA GLY A 142 -0.29 -3.63 11.28
C GLY A 142 -1.62 -3.30 10.58
N LEU A 143 -2.13 -4.26 9.81
CA LEU A 143 -3.46 -4.10 9.23
C LEU A 143 -4.53 -4.03 10.33
N PRO A 144 -5.55 -3.18 10.17
CA PRO A 144 -6.69 -3.19 11.09
C PRO A 144 -7.38 -4.56 11.09
N LEU A 145 -8.17 -4.84 12.14
CA LEU A 145 -8.90 -6.10 12.25
C LEU A 145 -9.87 -6.30 11.09
N GLY A 146 -9.93 -7.53 10.58
CA GLY A 146 -10.80 -7.91 9.47
C GLY A 146 -10.18 -7.69 8.09
N TYR A 147 -9.03 -7.02 7.99
CA TYR A 147 -8.25 -6.95 6.76
C TYR A 147 -7.20 -8.05 6.71
N GLY A 148 -6.78 -8.39 5.50
CA GLY A 148 -5.59 -9.19 5.29
C GLY A 148 -4.97 -8.90 3.94
N ALA A 149 -3.91 -9.63 3.64
CA ALA A 149 -2.97 -9.27 2.59
C ALA A 149 -2.43 -10.49 1.87
N SER A 150 -2.18 -10.33 0.58
CA SER A 150 -1.41 -11.32 -0.18
C SER A 150 -0.05 -10.76 -0.55
N LEU A 151 1.02 -11.47 -0.22
CA LEU A 151 2.38 -11.07 -0.52
C LEU A 151 2.75 -11.34 -2.00
N ARG A 152 3.49 -10.39 -2.58
CA ARG A 152 4.27 -10.53 -3.80
C ARG A 152 5.68 -10.00 -3.58
N ILE A 153 6.65 -10.71 -4.11
CA ILE A 153 8.06 -10.35 -4.01
C ILE A 153 8.55 -10.02 -5.41
N TYR A 154 9.13 -8.84 -5.57
CA TYR A 154 9.79 -8.37 -6.78
C TYR A 154 11.28 -8.22 -6.48
N GLN A 155 12.14 -8.72 -7.36
CA GLN A 155 13.58 -8.50 -7.28
C GLN A 155 13.96 -7.39 -8.27
N GLY A 156 14.79 -6.46 -7.83
CA GLY A 156 15.43 -5.47 -8.68
C GLY A 156 16.35 -6.20 -9.68
N THR A 157 16.15 -5.93 -10.96
CA THR A 157 17.04 -6.38 -12.05
C THR A 157 18.30 -5.54 -12.11
#